data_AF-A0A315UU81-F1
#
_entry.id   AF-A0A315UU81-F1
#
_cell.length_a   1.000
_cell.length_b   1.000
_cell.length_c   1.000
_cell.angle_alpha   90.00
_cell.angle_beta   90.00
_cell.angle_gamma   90.00
#
_symmetry.space_group_name_H-M   'P 1'
#
loop_
_entity.id
_entity.type
_entity.pdbx_description
1 polymer ?
#
loop_
_entity_poly.entity_id
_entity_poly.type
_entity_poly.pdbx_seq_one_letter_code
_entity_poly.pdbx_strand_id
1 'polypeptide(L)'
;MCVSNLLKAVDYLHKQLAILGSPPYWTLLILPCALKRFQDLSGYVEERKATKMAPSTPSHLFSLCLLAFFISAANSQYEKYSFRSFPRHELMPLESAYKYGLDQYTAEKWQETVEYLEVSLRLYRLLRDSEAFCNLNCSSVRLDDEQKFADFPELRAFGNVMKRAQCLKRCKQGLPAFRQSLPSRDTIDEFDRREPYKYLQYAYFKSNNLVKAVSAAHTFLLKHPNDEMMQKNMAYYKSLPGAEEHLKDLETKSYETLFLRAVKAYNGDNFRTSVSDMELALRDFFKVYDECLAASEGPRHVKEFKDFYASIADHYTEVLERKVMCESDLTPIVGGFVVDKFVATMYHYLQFAYYKLNDLKNAVPCATSYVLFDPNDEVMNNNVAYYKYHRNKWGLTEEDFLPRAEAVRYYNQTTLQLQMLEFAKQRLVSDDEIVHSVFLYHSRKRVPIMHWGSWAVIEEGVIGEVVQPGVGGSNLLMFSIILPVIIIMILLTWVIVICIIMIIVFFGAITAVFVLAHVIMVIMIIIISVPIRSVRVVIVSRLLHIVIKILFLATVRIIVIIVIIVIIVIIVIIGTVAFMDVQVITEVVIMIIIIISVIPRILI
;
A
#
# COMPACT_ATOMS: atom_id res chain seq x y z
N MET A 1 -13.20 -12.39 -52.69
CA MET A 1 -11.99 -11.89 -53.41
C MET A 1 -10.78 -11.70 -52.50
N CYS A 2 -10.89 -11.12 -51.29
CA CYS A 2 -9.75 -10.96 -50.36
C CYS A 2 -9.11 -12.29 -49.90
N VAL A 3 -9.91 -13.33 -49.61
CA VAL A 3 -9.42 -14.64 -49.14
C VAL A 3 -8.60 -15.40 -50.20
N SER A 4 -8.96 -15.24 -51.48
CA SER A 4 -8.22 -15.83 -52.60
C SER A 4 -6.85 -15.16 -52.80
N ASN A 5 -6.75 -13.86 -52.52
CA ASN A 5 -5.49 -13.13 -52.61
C ASN A 5 -4.58 -13.42 -51.40
N LEU A 6 -5.16 -13.64 -50.21
CA LEU A 6 -4.40 -14.04 -49.02
C LEU A 6 -3.80 -15.44 -49.15
N LEU A 7 -4.56 -16.39 -49.71
CA LEU A 7 -4.08 -17.76 -49.99
C LEU A 7 -2.97 -17.78 -51.05
N LYS A 8 -3.04 -16.91 -52.07
CA LYS A 8 -1.97 -16.75 -53.07
C LYS A 8 -0.71 -16.10 -52.49
N ALA A 9 -0.85 -15.18 -51.54
CA ALA A 9 0.28 -14.55 -50.85
C ALA A 9 1.01 -15.53 -49.91
N VAL A 10 0.25 -16.42 -49.24
CA VAL A 10 0.82 -17.49 -48.40
C VAL A 10 1.55 -18.53 -49.26
N ASP A 11 1.00 -18.90 -50.42
CA ASP A 11 1.66 -19.83 -51.36
C ASP A 11 2.94 -19.24 -51.99
N TYR A 12 2.96 -17.92 -52.21
CA TYR A 12 4.15 -17.18 -52.66
C TYR A 12 5.25 -17.12 -51.59
N LEU A 13 4.90 -16.87 -50.32
CA LEU A 13 5.84 -16.91 -49.20
C LEU A 13 6.38 -18.32 -48.94
N HIS A 14 5.54 -19.35 -49.09
CA HIS A 14 5.95 -20.75 -48.92
C HIS A 14 6.96 -21.19 -49.99
N LYS A 15 6.85 -20.69 -51.23
CA LYS A 15 7.83 -20.93 -52.31
C LYS A 15 9.13 -20.15 -52.13
N GLN A 16 9.10 -18.96 -51.54
CA GLN A 16 10.29 -18.17 -51.25
C GLN A 16 11.12 -18.74 -50.08
N LEU A 17 10.44 -19.31 -49.07
CA LEU A 17 11.10 -19.95 -47.92
C LEU A 17 11.75 -21.31 -48.27
N ALA A 18 11.37 -21.95 -49.37
CA ALA A 18 11.98 -23.19 -49.85
C ALA A 18 13.36 -22.99 -50.55
N ILE A 19 13.77 -21.75 -50.82
CA ILE A 19 15.04 -21.41 -51.49
C ILE A 19 16.18 -21.21 -50.47
N LEU A 20 15.86 -20.99 -49.18
CA LEU A 20 16.82 -20.81 -48.09
C LEU A 20 16.90 -22.11 -47.26
N GLY A 21 17.63 -23.09 -47.76
CA GLY A 21 17.75 -24.43 -47.19
C GLY A 21 18.09 -24.44 -45.68
N SER A 22 17.13 -24.85 -44.86
CA SER A 22 17.31 -25.33 -43.48
C SER A 22 16.12 -26.24 -43.08
N PRO A 23 16.32 -27.34 -42.32
CA PRO A 23 15.37 -28.45 -42.23
C PRO A 23 14.27 -28.29 -41.15
N PRO A 24 13.14 -29.02 -41.25
CA PRO A 24 11.89 -28.68 -40.57
C PRO A 24 11.68 -29.50 -39.29
N TYR A 25 11.60 -28.84 -38.13
CA TYR A 25 11.11 -29.48 -36.89
C TYR A 25 10.05 -28.68 -36.11
N TRP A 26 9.49 -27.61 -36.68
CA TRP A 26 8.54 -26.74 -35.95
C TRP A 26 7.16 -26.52 -36.60
N THR A 27 6.74 -27.36 -37.54
CA THR A 27 5.45 -27.19 -38.25
C THR A 27 4.46 -28.35 -38.14
N LEU A 28 4.59 -29.23 -37.13
CA LEU A 28 3.72 -30.41 -37.01
C LEU A 28 2.78 -30.48 -35.78
N LEU A 29 2.64 -29.44 -34.97
CA LEU A 29 1.82 -29.54 -33.73
C LEU A 29 0.69 -28.51 -33.55
N ILE A 30 0.46 -27.57 -34.47
CA ILE A 30 -0.56 -26.51 -34.23
C ILE A 30 -1.69 -26.48 -35.28
N LEU A 31 -1.57 -27.17 -36.42
CA LEU A 31 -2.58 -27.08 -37.50
C LEU A 31 -3.77 -28.07 -37.46
N PRO A 32 -3.76 -29.23 -36.77
CA PRO A 32 -4.94 -30.12 -36.78
C PRO A 32 -6.07 -29.72 -35.81
N CYS A 33 -5.79 -28.96 -34.75
CA CYS A 33 -6.80 -28.62 -33.73
C CYS A 33 -7.70 -27.43 -34.12
N ALA A 34 -7.25 -26.55 -35.02
CA ALA A 34 -8.03 -25.39 -35.46
C ALA A 34 -9.07 -25.72 -36.55
N LEU A 35 -8.82 -26.76 -37.37
CA LEU A 35 -9.75 -27.15 -38.44
C LEU A 35 -10.94 -27.97 -37.94
N LYS A 36 -10.75 -28.82 -36.91
CA LYS A 36 -11.82 -29.70 -36.42
C LYS A 36 -12.88 -28.97 -35.59
N ARG A 37 -12.52 -27.86 -34.95
CA ARG A 37 -13.46 -27.03 -34.15
C ARG A 37 -14.29 -26.04 -34.98
N PHE A 38 -13.92 -25.82 -36.24
CA PHE A 38 -14.66 -24.96 -37.18
C PHE A 38 -15.69 -25.72 -38.03
N GLN A 39 -15.52 -27.03 -38.22
CA GLN A 39 -16.52 -27.88 -38.91
C GLN A 39 -17.74 -28.17 -38.02
N ASP A 40 -17.58 -28.24 -36.70
CA ASP A 40 -18.70 -28.53 -35.78
C ASP A 40 -19.64 -27.33 -35.52
N LEU A 41 -19.26 -26.10 -35.90
CA LEU A 41 -20.14 -24.92 -35.83
C LEU A 41 -20.94 -24.65 -37.12
N SER A 42 -20.71 -25.42 -38.19
CA SER A 42 -21.40 -25.28 -39.48
C SER A 42 -22.70 -26.09 -39.58
N GLY A 43 -23.03 -26.93 -38.58
CA GLY A 43 -24.12 -27.91 -38.65
C GLY A 43 -25.43 -27.51 -37.97
N TYR A 44 -25.59 -26.27 -37.51
CA TYR A 44 -26.73 -25.88 -36.64
C TYR A 44 -27.43 -24.58 -37.07
N VAL A 45 -27.57 -24.29 -38.37
CA VAL A 45 -28.54 -23.28 -38.85
C VAL A 45 -29.06 -23.69 -40.24
N GLU A 46 -29.95 -24.68 -40.28
CA GLU A 46 -30.81 -24.92 -41.43
C GLU A 46 -32.24 -25.11 -40.93
N GLU A 47 -32.95 -24.00 -40.76
CA GLU A 47 -34.41 -23.83 -40.93
C GLU A 47 -34.90 -22.61 -40.12
N ARG A 48 -35.02 -21.47 -40.80
CA ARG A 48 -36.28 -20.70 -40.81
C ARG A 48 -36.23 -19.58 -41.85
N LYS A 49 -37.27 -19.58 -42.68
CA LYS A 49 -37.48 -18.69 -43.83
C LYS A 49 -37.69 -17.23 -43.40
N ALA A 50 -37.05 -16.35 -44.18
CA ALA A 50 -37.52 -15.06 -44.72
C ALA A 50 -38.18 -14.03 -43.78
N THR A 51 -37.46 -12.92 -43.53
CA THR A 51 -37.94 -11.54 -43.79
C THR A 51 -36.76 -10.57 -43.90
N LYS A 52 -36.86 -9.62 -44.85
CA LYS A 52 -35.84 -8.65 -45.31
C LYS A 52 -35.59 -7.50 -44.32
N MET A 53 -34.33 -7.08 -44.11
CA MET A 53 -33.78 -5.73 -44.44
C MET A 53 -32.37 -5.43 -43.83
N ALA A 54 -31.49 -4.94 -44.73
CA ALA A 54 -30.33 -4.03 -44.61
C ALA A 54 -29.02 -4.42 -43.86
N PRO A 55 -27.83 -3.99 -44.36
CA PRO A 55 -26.53 -4.58 -44.02
C PRO A 55 -25.77 -3.77 -42.96
N SER A 56 -25.20 -4.43 -41.96
CA SER A 56 -24.20 -3.85 -41.07
C SER A 56 -22.81 -4.43 -41.36
N THR A 57 -21.83 -3.53 -41.37
CA THR A 57 -20.45 -3.72 -41.82
C THR A 57 -19.65 -4.68 -40.91
N PRO A 58 -18.81 -5.57 -41.45
CA PRO A 58 -18.07 -6.58 -40.69
C PRO A 58 -16.89 -6.03 -39.86
N SER A 59 -16.65 -4.71 -39.90
CA SER A 59 -15.56 -4.03 -39.17
C SER A 59 -15.80 -3.94 -37.66
N HIS A 60 -17.04 -3.89 -37.20
CA HIS A 60 -17.35 -3.73 -35.76
C HIS A 60 -17.15 -5.03 -34.97
N LEU A 61 -17.42 -6.19 -35.58
CA LEU A 61 -17.25 -7.50 -34.93
C LEU A 61 -15.78 -7.86 -34.72
N PHE A 62 -14.91 -7.53 -35.67
CA PHE A 62 -13.47 -7.77 -35.55
C PHE A 62 -12.83 -6.88 -34.47
N SER A 63 -13.28 -5.63 -34.36
CA SER A 63 -12.82 -4.70 -33.32
C SER A 63 -13.29 -5.11 -31.92
N LEU A 64 -14.50 -5.67 -31.79
CA LEU A 64 -15.02 -6.24 -30.54
C LEU A 64 -14.28 -7.51 -30.11
N CYS A 65 -13.92 -8.38 -31.06
CA CYS A 65 -13.11 -9.58 -30.77
C CYS A 65 -11.67 -9.24 -30.38
N LEU A 66 -11.05 -8.22 -30.98
CA LEU A 66 -9.74 -7.72 -30.58
C LEU A 66 -9.78 -7.09 -29.18
N LEU A 67 -10.79 -6.28 -28.87
CA LEU A 67 -11.02 -5.74 -27.52
C LEU A 67 -11.21 -6.86 -26.47
N ALA A 68 -11.97 -7.91 -26.80
CA ALA A 68 -12.14 -9.07 -25.91
C ALA A 68 -10.85 -9.88 -25.70
N PHE A 69 -9.97 -9.93 -26.72
CA PHE A 69 -8.68 -10.61 -26.62
C PHE A 69 -7.68 -9.82 -25.76
N PHE A 70 -7.70 -8.48 -25.81
CA PHE A 70 -6.86 -7.63 -24.95
C PHE A 70 -7.32 -7.59 -23.49
N ILE A 71 -8.63 -7.73 -23.21
CA ILE A 71 -9.14 -7.83 -21.83
C ILE A 71 -8.69 -9.16 -21.18
N SER A 72 -8.49 -10.21 -21.97
CA SER A 72 -8.09 -11.54 -21.46
C SER A 72 -6.63 -11.62 -20.97
N ALA A 73 -5.81 -10.59 -21.22
CA ALA A 73 -4.41 -10.54 -20.80
C ALA A 73 -4.19 -9.91 -19.41
N ALA A 74 -5.25 -9.40 -18.76
CA ALA A 74 -5.15 -8.67 -17.49
C ALA A 74 -5.66 -9.46 -16.27
N ASN A 75 -6.01 -10.74 -16.43
CA ASN A 75 -6.52 -11.52 -15.31
C ASN A 75 -5.37 -12.11 -14.50
N SER A 76 -5.40 -11.92 -13.18
CA SER A 76 -4.48 -12.62 -12.27
C SER A 76 -4.60 -14.14 -12.46
N GLN A 77 -3.52 -14.90 -12.19
CA GLN A 77 -3.44 -16.35 -12.49
C GLN A 77 -4.62 -17.17 -11.94
N TYR A 78 -5.26 -16.68 -10.88
CA TYR A 78 -6.33 -17.36 -10.14
C TYR A 78 -7.73 -16.77 -10.36
N GLU A 79 -7.90 -15.82 -11.29
CA GLU A 79 -9.21 -15.20 -11.62
C GLU A 79 -10.12 -16.05 -12.51
N LYS A 80 -9.68 -17.26 -12.91
CA LYS A 80 -10.47 -18.15 -13.76
C LYS A 80 -11.56 -18.90 -12.99
N TYR A 81 -12.38 -18.20 -12.22
CA TYR A 81 -13.61 -18.75 -11.63
C TYR A 81 -14.75 -17.73 -11.66
N SER A 82 -15.98 -18.23 -11.62
CA SER A 82 -17.16 -17.41 -11.40
C SER A 82 -17.65 -17.68 -9.98
N PHE A 83 -17.82 -16.64 -9.16
CA PHE A 83 -18.33 -16.84 -7.79
C PHE A 83 -19.75 -17.44 -7.75
N ARG A 84 -20.50 -17.38 -8.86
CA ARG A 84 -21.80 -18.07 -9.03
C ARG A 84 -21.67 -19.53 -9.43
N SER A 85 -20.55 -19.93 -10.04
CA SER A 85 -20.31 -21.28 -10.57
C SER A 85 -18.90 -21.77 -10.26
N PHE A 86 -18.54 -21.78 -8.98
CA PHE A 86 -17.27 -22.33 -8.50
C PHE A 86 -17.24 -23.86 -8.70
N PRO A 87 -16.10 -24.45 -9.14
CA PRO A 87 -15.98 -25.89 -9.33
C PRO A 87 -16.30 -26.67 -8.04
N ARG A 88 -17.31 -27.56 -8.09
CA ARG A 88 -17.79 -28.27 -6.89
C ARG A 88 -16.74 -29.16 -6.23
N HIS A 89 -15.81 -29.70 -6.99
CA HIS A 89 -14.76 -30.59 -6.48
C HIS A 89 -13.66 -29.83 -5.74
N GLU A 90 -13.49 -28.53 -6.00
CA GLU A 90 -12.53 -27.66 -5.30
C GLU A 90 -13.18 -26.96 -4.10
N LEU A 91 -14.51 -27.00 -3.97
CA LEU A 91 -15.23 -26.29 -2.92
C LEU A 91 -15.08 -27.00 -1.58
N MET A 92 -14.30 -26.39 -0.69
CA MET A 92 -14.07 -26.86 0.68
C MET A 92 -13.80 -25.64 1.61
N PRO A 93 -13.76 -25.82 2.94
CA PRO A 93 -13.38 -24.73 3.83
C PRO A 93 -11.97 -24.21 3.54
N LEU A 94 -11.83 -22.88 3.41
CA LEU A 94 -10.55 -22.21 3.12
C LEU A 94 -9.45 -22.65 4.08
N GLU A 95 -9.74 -22.59 5.39
CA GLU A 95 -8.75 -22.90 6.43
C GLU A 95 -8.32 -24.36 6.40
N SER A 96 -9.22 -25.29 6.05
CA SER A 96 -8.87 -26.70 5.88
C SER A 96 -7.97 -26.93 4.68
N ALA A 97 -8.27 -26.31 3.53
CA ALA A 97 -7.43 -26.40 2.33
C ALA A 97 -6.03 -25.85 2.60
N TYR A 98 -5.96 -24.69 3.26
CA TYR A 98 -4.70 -24.02 3.55
C TYR A 98 -3.83 -24.84 4.53
N LYS A 99 -4.39 -25.27 5.67
CA LYS A 99 -3.66 -26.10 6.65
C LYS A 99 -3.18 -27.40 6.04
N TYR A 100 -4.01 -28.07 5.25
CA TYR A 100 -3.60 -29.30 4.57
C TYR A 100 -2.42 -29.06 3.60
N GLY A 101 -2.45 -27.95 2.85
CA GLY A 101 -1.34 -27.56 1.98
C GLY A 101 -0.03 -27.32 2.76
N LEU A 102 -0.10 -26.70 3.94
CA LEU A 102 1.06 -26.51 4.82
C LEU A 102 1.55 -27.83 5.41
N ASP A 103 0.66 -28.74 5.81
CA ASP A 103 1.03 -30.07 6.29
C ASP A 103 1.78 -30.85 5.19
N GLN A 104 1.31 -30.80 3.94
CA GLN A 104 2.01 -31.42 2.82
C GLN A 104 3.36 -30.75 2.52
N TYR A 105 3.47 -29.42 2.73
CA TYR A 105 4.75 -28.70 2.61
C TYR A 105 5.77 -29.24 3.62
N THR A 106 5.36 -29.45 4.88
CA THR A 106 6.24 -30.02 5.92
C THR A 106 6.62 -31.47 5.64
N ALA A 107 5.73 -32.22 4.98
CA ALA A 107 5.98 -33.60 4.55
C ALA A 107 6.75 -33.70 3.21
N GLU A 108 7.23 -32.57 2.66
CA GLU A 108 7.96 -32.48 1.39
C GLU A 108 7.19 -33.02 0.16
N LYS A 109 5.86 -33.02 0.22
CA LYS A 109 4.97 -33.41 -0.88
C LYS A 109 4.63 -32.19 -1.74
N TRP A 110 5.53 -31.86 -2.65
CA TRP A 110 5.51 -30.57 -3.37
C TRP A 110 4.32 -30.39 -4.32
N GLN A 111 3.86 -31.45 -4.98
CA GLN A 111 2.73 -31.36 -5.93
C GLN A 111 1.42 -31.09 -5.18
N GLU A 112 1.16 -31.85 -4.12
CA GLU A 112 -0.02 -31.69 -3.28
C GLU A 112 -0.01 -30.35 -2.55
N THR A 113 1.16 -29.89 -2.12
CA THR A 113 1.34 -28.53 -1.58
C THR A 113 0.89 -27.47 -2.59
N VAL A 114 1.38 -27.56 -3.85
CA VAL A 114 1.00 -26.62 -4.91
C VAL A 114 -0.51 -26.65 -5.13
N GLU A 115 -1.09 -27.83 -5.28
CA GLU A 115 -2.53 -28.01 -5.55
C GLU A 115 -3.40 -27.34 -4.47
N TYR A 116 -3.14 -27.65 -3.20
CA TYR A 116 -3.96 -27.14 -2.10
C TYR A 116 -3.73 -25.65 -1.81
N LEU A 117 -2.49 -25.16 -1.97
CA LEU A 117 -2.22 -23.73 -1.85
C LEU A 117 -2.86 -22.92 -2.99
N GLU A 118 -2.81 -23.40 -4.25
CA GLU A 118 -3.52 -22.75 -5.36
C GLU A 118 -5.06 -22.78 -5.17
N VAL A 119 -5.62 -23.89 -4.66
CA VAL A 119 -7.05 -24.00 -4.34
C VAL A 119 -7.43 -23.03 -3.23
N SER A 120 -6.64 -22.95 -2.15
CA SER A 120 -6.89 -22.02 -1.05
C SER A 120 -6.88 -20.56 -1.51
N LEU A 121 -5.97 -20.17 -2.41
CA LEU A 121 -5.95 -18.83 -3.02
C LEU A 121 -7.22 -18.53 -3.84
N ARG A 122 -7.80 -19.53 -4.51
CA ARG A 122 -9.08 -19.39 -5.21
C ARG A 122 -10.26 -19.30 -4.25
N LEU A 123 -10.27 -20.09 -3.18
CA LEU A 123 -11.30 -20.07 -2.13
C LEU A 123 -11.30 -18.75 -1.36
N TYR A 124 -10.12 -18.18 -1.09
CA TYR A 124 -9.99 -16.87 -0.44
C TYR A 124 -10.59 -15.75 -1.32
N ARG A 125 -10.25 -15.72 -2.61
CA ARG A 125 -10.87 -14.78 -3.56
C ARG A 125 -12.39 -14.99 -3.63
N LEU A 126 -12.85 -16.24 -3.71
CA LEU A 126 -14.27 -16.58 -3.76
C LEU A 126 -15.03 -15.99 -2.57
N LEU A 127 -14.45 -16.09 -1.36
CA LEU A 127 -15.00 -15.51 -0.15
C LEU A 127 -15.07 -13.98 -0.25
N ARG A 128 -13.94 -13.32 -0.58
CA ARG A 128 -13.84 -11.85 -0.68
C ARG A 128 -14.81 -11.28 -1.71
N ASP A 129 -14.87 -11.86 -2.90
CA ASP A 129 -15.79 -11.43 -3.97
C ASP A 129 -17.26 -11.60 -3.57
N SER A 130 -17.57 -12.71 -2.88
CA SER A 130 -18.92 -12.98 -2.39
C SER A 130 -19.34 -11.99 -1.29
N GLU A 131 -18.41 -11.60 -0.42
CA GLU A 131 -18.63 -10.58 0.60
C GLU A 131 -18.86 -9.20 -0.02
N ALA A 132 -17.97 -8.77 -0.93
CA ALA A 132 -18.11 -7.51 -1.65
C ALA A 132 -19.45 -7.44 -2.38
N PHE A 133 -19.80 -8.49 -3.14
CA PHE A 133 -21.05 -8.57 -3.89
C PHE A 133 -22.29 -8.38 -2.99
N CYS A 134 -22.36 -9.08 -1.86
CA CYS A 134 -23.50 -8.96 -0.96
C CYS A 134 -23.54 -7.61 -0.24
N ASN A 135 -22.39 -7.11 0.23
CA ASN A 135 -22.33 -5.85 0.97
C ASN A 135 -22.64 -4.64 0.09
N LEU A 136 -22.21 -4.64 -1.18
CA LEU A 136 -22.56 -3.60 -2.15
C LEU A 136 -24.06 -3.62 -2.49
N ASN A 137 -24.63 -4.79 -2.81
CA ASN A 137 -26.04 -4.91 -3.17
C ASN A 137 -27.00 -4.60 -2.02
N CYS A 138 -26.56 -4.77 -0.77
CA CYS A 138 -27.36 -4.46 0.42
C CYS A 138 -27.04 -3.07 1.02
N SER A 139 -26.12 -2.29 0.44
CA SER A 139 -25.63 -1.04 1.03
C SER A 139 -26.70 0.06 1.17
N SER A 140 -27.60 0.16 0.19
CA SER A 140 -28.67 1.16 0.11
C SER A 140 -29.98 0.72 0.75
N VAL A 141 -30.08 -0.53 1.22
CA VAL A 141 -31.31 -1.06 1.82
C VAL A 141 -31.63 -0.34 3.13
N ARG A 142 -32.85 0.18 3.24
CA ARG A 142 -33.40 0.87 4.42
C ARG A 142 -34.75 0.28 4.80
N LEU A 143 -35.23 0.59 6.01
CA LEU A 143 -36.59 0.25 6.42
C LEU A 143 -37.62 0.87 5.46
N ASP A 144 -38.68 0.13 5.16
CA ASP A 144 -39.73 0.60 4.24
C ASP A 144 -40.53 1.77 4.84
N ASP A 145 -40.66 1.81 6.17
CA ASP A 145 -41.37 2.84 6.94
C ASP A 145 -40.42 3.72 7.78
N GLU A 146 -39.24 4.07 7.26
CA GLU A 146 -38.21 4.84 7.99
C GLU A 146 -38.72 6.16 8.60
N GLN A 147 -39.71 6.78 7.95
CA GLN A 147 -40.34 8.03 8.40
C GLN A 147 -41.12 7.86 9.71
N LYS A 148 -41.69 6.67 9.99
CA LYS A 148 -42.40 6.41 11.27
C LYS A 148 -41.47 6.51 12.47
N PHE A 149 -40.17 6.34 12.26
CA PHE A 149 -39.14 6.43 13.28
C PHE A 149 -38.42 7.79 13.28
N ALA A 150 -39.02 8.84 12.70
CA ALA A 150 -38.41 10.18 12.65
C ALA A 150 -38.09 10.77 14.01
N ASP A 151 -39.01 10.61 14.96
CA ASP A 151 -38.84 11.12 16.31
C ASP A 151 -38.00 10.17 17.19
N PHE A 152 -37.56 9.02 16.65
CA PHE A 152 -36.82 7.99 17.38
C PHE A 152 -35.52 7.60 16.64
N PRO A 153 -34.46 8.43 16.71
CA PRO A 153 -33.22 8.24 15.95
C PRO A 153 -32.53 6.89 16.19
N GLU A 154 -32.54 6.39 17.42
CA GLU A 154 -31.94 5.10 17.78
C GLU A 154 -32.68 3.93 17.12
N LEU A 155 -34.01 3.90 17.22
CA LEU A 155 -34.85 2.87 16.59
C LEU A 155 -34.70 2.91 15.06
N ARG A 156 -34.60 4.11 14.48
CA ARG A 156 -34.32 4.27 13.04
C ARG A 156 -32.96 3.67 12.67
N ALA A 157 -31.90 4.04 13.40
CA ALA A 157 -30.53 3.60 13.11
C ALA A 157 -30.40 2.08 13.20
N PHE A 158 -30.80 1.48 14.32
CA PHE A 158 -30.75 0.02 14.50
C PHE A 158 -31.76 -0.72 13.62
N GLY A 159 -32.90 -0.11 13.33
CA GLY A 159 -33.86 -0.61 12.35
C GLY A 159 -33.24 -0.80 10.96
N ASN A 160 -32.49 0.21 10.49
CA ASN A 160 -31.75 0.12 9.24
C ASN A 160 -30.63 -0.94 9.29
N VAL A 161 -29.93 -1.08 10.42
CA VAL A 161 -28.96 -2.16 10.63
C VAL A 161 -29.62 -3.54 10.50
N MET A 162 -30.77 -3.75 11.15
CA MET A 162 -31.52 -5.01 11.08
C MET A 162 -32.00 -5.31 9.66
N LYS A 163 -32.52 -4.31 8.93
CA LYS A 163 -32.94 -4.48 7.54
C LYS A 163 -31.76 -4.84 6.62
N ARG A 164 -30.61 -4.18 6.78
CA ARG A 164 -29.39 -4.51 6.04
C ARG A 164 -28.91 -5.93 6.37
N ALA A 165 -28.92 -6.32 7.65
CA ALA A 165 -28.57 -7.68 8.07
C ALA A 165 -29.51 -8.75 7.47
N GLN A 166 -30.82 -8.47 7.37
CA GLN A 166 -31.78 -9.33 6.70
C GLN A 166 -31.43 -9.52 5.21
N CYS A 167 -31.12 -8.42 4.50
CA CYS A 167 -30.68 -8.48 3.10
C CYS A 167 -29.41 -9.34 2.95
N LEU A 168 -28.41 -9.11 3.81
CA LEU A 168 -27.16 -9.87 3.80
C LEU A 168 -27.38 -11.34 4.06
N LYS A 169 -28.22 -11.70 5.05
CA LYS A 169 -28.58 -13.09 5.35
C LYS A 169 -29.14 -13.80 4.10
N ARG A 170 -30.07 -13.17 3.40
CA ARG A 170 -30.66 -13.71 2.17
C ARG A 170 -29.64 -13.81 1.03
N CYS A 171 -28.80 -12.80 0.85
CA CYS A 171 -27.77 -12.80 -0.20
C CYS A 171 -26.74 -13.92 0.02
N LYS A 172 -26.21 -14.03 1.24
CA LYS A 172 -25.17 -15.01 1.59
C LYS A 172 -25.65 -16.45 1.45
N GLN A 173 -26.91 -16.76 1.76
CA GLN A 173 -27.51 -18.09 1.56
C GLN A 173 -27.44 -18.57 0.10
N GLY A 174 -27.43 -17.66 -0.87
CA GLY A 174 -27.40 -17.98 -2.30
C GLY A 174 -26.02 -18.35 -2.85
N LEU A 175 -24.93 -18.10 -2.11
CA LEU A 175 -23.57 -18.16 -2.67
C LEU A 175 -22.76 -19.36 -2.13
N PRO A 176 -21.94 -20.03 -2.98
CA PRO A 176 -21.15 -21.19 -2.57
C PRO A 176 -20.18 -20.93 -1.43
N ALA A 177 -19.59 -19.73 -1.37
CA ALA A 177 -18.60 -19.34 -0.34
C ALA A 177 -19.12 -19.53 1.09
N PHE A 178 -20.38 -19.16 1.33
CA PHE A 178 -20.99 -19.19 2.66
C PHE A 178 -21.66 -20.52 3.02
N ARG A 179 -21.51 -21.54 2.17
CA ARG A 179 -21.88 -22.93 2.52
C ARG A 179 -20.79 -23.64 3.31
N GLN A 180 -19.56 -23.08 3.30
CA GLN A 180 -18.40 -23.60 4.01
C GLN A 180 -18.26 -22.91 5.36
N SER A 181 -17.50 -23.52 6.28
CA SER A 181 -17.11 -22.85 7.52
C SER A 181 -16.24 -21.63 7.22
N LEU A 182 -16.53 -20.53 7.92
CA LEU A 182 -15.77 -19.30 7.78
C LEU A 182 -14.35 -19.49 8.37
N PRO A 183 -13.31 -18.95 7.70
CA PRO A 183 -11.94 -19.04 8.17
C PRO A 183 -11.71 -18.18 9.42
N SER A 184 -10.72 -18.56 10.22
CA SER A 184 -10.19 -17.72 11.30
C SER A 184 -9.61 -16.40 10.79
N ARG A 185 -9.54 -15.38 11.67
CA ARG A 185 -8.93 -14.09 11.33
C ARG A 185 -7.46 -14.22 10.96
N ASP A 186 -6.73 -15.07 11.68
CA ASP A 186 -5.30 -15.30 11.41
C ASP A 186 -5.10 -15.85 9.99
N THR A 187 -5.97 -16.76 9.55
CA THR A 187 -5.96 -17.24 8.16
C THR A 187 -6.20 -16.09 7.19
N ILE A 188 -7.21 -15.25 7.39
CA ILE A 188 -7.47 -14.10 6.50
C ILE A 188 -6.27 -13.15 6.46
N ASP A 189 -5.69 -12.84 7.62
CA ASP A 189 -4.52 -11.97 7.77
C ASP A 189 -3.29 -12.50 7.02
N GLU A 190 -3.06 -13.82 7.00
CA GLU A 190 -1.99 -14.45 6.24
C GLU A 190 -2.19 -14.30 4.72
N PHE A 191 -3.43 -14.44 4.24
CA PHE A 191 -3.75 -14.22 2.83
C PHE A 191 -3.64 -12.74 2.44
N ASP A 192 -4.10 -11.82 3.30
CA ASP A 192 -3.94 -10.38 3.11
C ASP A 192 -2.46 -9.97 3.03
N ARG A 193 -1.58 -10.68 3.75
CA ARG A 193 -0.13 -10.51 3.73
C ARG A 193 0.58 -11.31 2.64
N ARG A 194 -0.15 -12.02 1.77
CA ARG A 194 0.41 -12.86 0.70
C ARG A 194 1.30 -14.01 1.20
N GLU A 195 1.14 -14.47 2.45
CA GLU A 195 1.93 -15.58 3.01
C GLU A 195 1.87 -16.88 2.20
N PRO A 196 0.75 -17.30 1.59
CA PRO A 196 0.72 -18.50 0.76
C PRO A 196 1.78 -18.52 -0.36
N TYR A 197 2.15 -17.33 -0.89
CA TYR A 197 3.17 -17.19 -1.93
C TYR A 197 4.58 -17.55 -1.46
N LYS A 198 4.87 -17.38 -0.16
CA LYS A 198 6.14 -17.78 0.47
C LYS A 198 6.39 -19.28 0.37
N TYR A 199 5.33 -20.07 0.56
CA TYR A 199 5.38 -21.52 0.47
C TYR A 199 5.29 -22.00 -0.98
N LEU A 200 4.41 -21.38 -1.77
CA LEU A 200 4.23 -21.72 -3.18
C LEU A 200 5.51 -21.56 -3.99
N GLN A 201 6.28 -20.49 -3.80
CA GLN A 201 7.52 -20.30 -4.57
C GLN A 201 8.49 -21.47 -4.40
N TYR A 202 8.66 -21.97 -3.18
CA TYR A 202 9.55 -23.09 -2.91
C TYR A 202 8.99 -24.41 -3.45
N ALA A 203 7.70 -24.65 -3.26
CA ALA A 203 7.03 -25.84 -3.77
C ALA A 203 7.08 -25.90 -5.31
N TYR A 204 6.90 -24.77 -6.01
CA TYR A 204 7.09 -24.67 -7.45
C TYR A 204 8.52 -24.94 -7.87
N PHE A 205 9.50 -24.37 -7.16
CA PHE A 205 10.90 -24.62 -7.44
C PHE A 205 11.26 -26.10 -7.30
N LYS A 206 10.80 -26.76 -6.23
CA LYS A 206 10.99 -28.20 -6.01
C LYS A 206 10.24 -29.08 -7.01
N SER A 207 9.15 -28.57 -7.56
CA SER A 207 8.38 -29.22 -8.63
C SER A 207 8.91 -28.91 -10.04
N ASN A 208 10.11 -28.32 -10.16
CA ASN A 208 10.74 -27.92 -11.42
C ASN A 208 9.90 -26.94 -12.27
N ASN A 209 9.10 -26.09 -11.62
CA ASN A 209 8.31 -25.03 -12.26
C ASN A 209 8.90 -23.66 -11.93
N LEU A 210 10.03 -23.34 -12.56
CA LEU A 210 10.76 -22.10 -12.28
C LEU A 210 9.90 -20.85 -12.58
N VAL A 211 9.12 -20.86 -13.67
CA VAL A 211 8.27 -19.74 -14.07
C VAL A 211 7.34 -19.31 -12.94
N LYS A 212 6.57 -20.27 -12.39
CA LYS A 212 5.65 -19.99 -11.29
C LYS A 212 6.37 -19.69 -9.98
N ALA A 213 7.55 -20.29 -9.74
CA ALA A 213 8.37 -19.99 -8.56
C ALA A 213 8.80 -18.51 -8.54
N VAL A 214 9.29 -18.01 -9.68
CA VAL A 214 9.71 -16.60 -9.83
C VAL A 214 8.52 -15.66 -9.61
N SER A 215 7.39 -15.92 -10.25
CA SER A 215 6.20 -15.06 -10.09
C SER A 215 5.67 -15.08 -8.65
N ALA A 216 5.66 -16.24 -7.97
CA ALA A 216 5.25 -16.34 -6.57
C ALA A 216 6.21 -15.60 -5.62
N ALA A 217 7.52 -15.75 -5.81
CA ALA A 217 8.52 -15.02 -5.02
C ALA A 217 8.41 -13.50 -5.23
N HIS A 218 8.21 -13.06 -6.47
CA HIS A 218 7.97 -11.64 -6.80
C HIS A 218 6.72 -11.12 -6.11
N THR A 219 5.60 -11.86 -6.22
CA THR A 219 4.31 -11.51 -5.59
C THR A 219 4.42 -11.33 -4.08
N PHE A 220 5.20 -12.18 -3.40
CA PHE A 220 5.46 -12.09 -1.96
C PHE A 220 6.32 -10.86 -1.60
N LEU A 221 7.43 -10.64 -2.32
CA LEU A 221 8.36 -9.53 -2.07
C LEU A 221 7.71 -8.15 -2.20
N LEU A 222 6.63 -8.02 -2.97
CA LEU A 222 5.89 -6.76 -3.06
C LEU A 222 5.30 -6.32 -1.70
N LYS A 223 4.85 -7.24 -0.85
CA LYS A 223 4.42 -6.90 0.53
C LYS A 223 5.53 -7.03 1.57
N HIS A 224 6.58 -7.79 1.27
CA HIS A 224 7.68 -8.08 2.19
C HIS A 224 9.04 -7.74 1.56
N PRO A 225 9.31 -6.47 1.23
CA PRO A 225 10.52 -6.10 0.48
C PRO A 225 11.80 -6.38 1.25
N ASN A 226 11.74 -6.49 2.58
CA ASN A 226 12.88 -6.68 3.48
C ASN A 226 13.06 -8.15 3.93
N ASP A 227 12.32 -9.10 3.36
CA ASP A 227 12.50 -10.52 3.70
C ASP A 227 13.81 -11.05 3.12
N GLU A 228 14.84 -11.19 3.97
CA GLU A 228 16.19 -11.57 3.56
C GLU A 228 16.24 -12.94 2.87
N MET A 229 15.41 -13.88 3.31
CA MET A 229 15.39 -15.23 2.75
C MET A 229 14.82 -15.21 1.34
N MET A 230 13.71 -14.51 1.13
CA MET A 230 13.09 -14.38 -0.18
C MET A 230 13.95 -13.55 -1.13
N GLN A 231 14.63 -12.51 -0.65
CA GLN A 231 15.60 -11.75 -1.45
C GLN A 231 16.72 -12.65 -1.99
N LYS A 232 17.27 -13.54 -1.15
CA LYS A 232 18.29 -14.52 -1.57
C LYS A 232 17.74 -15.50 -2.61
N ASN A 233 16.53 -16.03 -2.39
CA ASN A 233 15.86 -16.92 -3.35
C ASN A 233 15.65 -16.20 -4.70
N MET A 234 15.18 -14.96 -4.66
CA MET A 234 14.96 -14.15 -5.86
C MET A 234 16.27 -13.82 -6.58
N ALA A 235 17.35 -13.52 -5.86
CA ALA A 235 18.67 -13.32 -6.45
C ALA A 235 19.17 -14.59 -7.17
N TYR A 236 18.97 -15.76 -6.56
CA TYR A 236 19.26 -17.03 -7.21
C TYR A 236 18.40 -17.22 -8.46
N TYR A 237 17.09 -16.97 -8.40
CA TYR A 237 16.23 -17.11 -9.57
C TYR A 237 16.64 -16.18 -10.70
N LYS A 238 16.96 -14.92 -10.41
CA LYS A 238 17.45 -13.95 -11.41
C LYS A 238 18.77 -14.36 -12.06
N SER A 239 19.58 -15.20 -11.39
CA SER A 239 20.80 -15.74 -12.00
C SER A 239 20.53 -16.81 -13.08
N LEU A 240 19.30 -17.33 -13.15
CA LEU A 240 18.90 -18.31 -14.14
C LEU A 240 18.47 -17.63 -15.46
N PRO A 241 18.88 -18.17 -16.63
CA PRO A 241 18.52 -17.59 -17.93
C PRO A 241 16.99 -17.50 -18.13
N GLY A 242 16.51 -16.33 -18.57
CA GLY A 242 15.09 -16.10 -18.87
C GLY A 242 14.19 -15.79 -17.66
N ALA A 243 14.73 -15.79 -16.44
CA ALA A 243 13.92 -15.56 -15.24
C ALA A 243 13.27 -14.16 -15.17
N GLU A 244 13.90 -13.13 -15.77
CA GLU A 244 13.37 -11.76 -15.77
C GLU A 244 12.00 -11.63 -16.46
N GLU A 245 11.73 -12.45 -17.48
CA GLU A 245 10.45 -12.47 -18.22
C GLU A 245 9.29 -13.03 -17.37
N HIS A 246 9.60 -13.65 -16.23
CA HIS A 246 8.66 -14.30 -15.33
C HIS A 246 8.36 -13.48 -14.06
N LEU A 247 8.92 -12.26 -13.95
CA LEU A 247 8.62 -11.31 -12.87
C LEU A 247 7.24 -10.68 -13.07
N LYS A 248 6.22 -11.43 -12.68
CA LYS A 248 4.80 -11.02 -12.74
C LYS A 248 4.21 -11.09 -11.35
N ASP A 249 3.47 -10.04 -10.97
CA ASP A 249 2.63 -10.11 -9.76
C ASP A 249 1.39 -10.94 -10.08
N LEU A 250 1.18 -11.98 -9.27
CA LEU A 250 0.06 -12.91 -9.37
C LEU A 250 -1.21 -12.36 -8.70
N GLU A 251 -1.15 -11.15 -8.13
CA GLU A 251 -2.26 -10.42 -7.50
C GLU A 251 -2.56 -9.07 -8.18
N THR A 252 -1.92 -8.77 -9.32
CA THR A 252 -2.14 -7.53 -10.08
C THR A 252 -3.62 -7.28 -10.35
N LYS A 253 -4.09 -6.07 -10.03
CA LYS A 253 -5.44 -5.62 -10.35
C LYS A 253 -5.53 -5.04 -11.76
N SER A 254 -6.73 -5.07 -12.34
CA SER A 254 -7.00 -4.62 -13.70
C SER A 254 -6.63 -3.15 -13.95
N TYR A 255 -6.87 -2.25 -12.98
CA TYR A 255 -6.51 -0.83 -13.09
C TYR A 255 -4.99 -0.61 -13.14
N GLU A 256 -4.18 -1.47 -12.54
CA GLU A 256 -2.72 -1.30 -12.51
C GLU A 256 -2.13 -1.42 -13.92
N THR A 257 -2.62 -2.37 -14.70
CA THR A 257 -2.19 -2.56 -16.10
C THR A 257 -2.59 -1.35 -16.96
N LEU A 258 -3.80 -0.83 -16.75
CA LEU A 258 -4.28 0.38 -17.43
C LEU A 258 -3.45 1.60 -17.06
N PHE A 259 -3.17 1.78 -15.76
CA PHE A 259 -2.33 2.85 -15.24
C PHE A 259 -0.93 2.81 -15.87
N LEU A 260 -0.25 1.65 -15.84
CA LEU A 260 1.08 1.51 -16.43
C LEU A 260 1.09 1.79 -17.95
N ARG A 261 0.04 1.36 -18.67
CA ARG A 261 -0.10 1.65 -20.10
C ARG A 261 -0.32 3.15 -20.35
N ALA A 262 -1.12 3.80 -19.52
CA ALA A 262 -1.37 5.24 -19.59
C ALA A 262 -0.11 6.08 -19.31
N VAL A 263 0.69 5.70 -18.31
CA VAL A 263 1.97 6.35 -17.99
C VAL A 263 2.98 6.15 -19.12
N LYS A 264 3.06 4.93 -19.68
CA LYS A 264 3.93 4.67 -20.84
C LYS A 264 3.51 5.49 -22.07
N ALA A 265 2.22 5.62 -22.32
CA ALA A 265 1.69 6.44 -23.41
C ALA A 265 1.95 7.93 -23.18
N TYR A 266 1.83 8.41 -21.94
CA TYR A 266 2.16 9.78 -21.55
C TYR A 266 3.63 10.10 -21.84
N ASN A 267 4.55 9.25 -21.38
CA ASN A 267 5.99 9.43 -21.59
C ASN A 267 6.41 9.29 -23.06
N GLY A 268 5.55 8.72 -23.91
CA GLY A 268 5.74 8.64 -25.36
C GLY A 268 4.96 9.70 -26.14
N ASP A 269 4.52 10.78 -25.49
CA ASP A 269 3.73 11.89 -26.06
C ASP A 269 2.40 11.47 -26.73
N ASN A 270 1.93 10.25 -26.48
CA ASN A 270 0.66 9.76 -26.96
C ASN A 270 -0.45 10.09 -25.95
N PHE A 271 -0.73 11.40 -25.82
CA PHE A 271 -1.68 11.93 -24.84
C PHE A 271 -3.09 11.36 -25.02
N ARG A 272 -3.52 11.07 -26.26
CA ARG A 272 -4.85 10.49 -26.52
C ARG A 272 -5.00 9.09 -25.91
N THR A 273 -3.97 8.25 -26.05
CA THR A 273 -3.98 6.91 -25.45
C THR A 273 -3.82 7.01 -23.93
N SER A 274 -2.96 7.90 -23.45
CA SER A 274 -2.81 8.20 -22.03
C SER A 274 -4.14 8.57 -21.36
N VAL A 275 -4.89 9.52 -21.93
CA VAL A 275 -6.24 9.89 -21.45
C VAL A 275 -7.17 8.68 -21.44
N SER A 276 -7.28 7.97 -22.57
CA SER A 276 -8.20 6.83 -22.68
C SER A 276 -7.92 5.76 -21.63
N ASP A 277 -6.65 5.44 -21.39
CA ASP A 277 -6.27 4.40 -20.44
C ASP A 277 -6.34 4.87 -18.99
N MET A 278 -5.98 6.12 -18.72
CA MET A 278 -6.01 6.70 -17.36
C MET A 278 -7.44 6.90 -16.87
N GLU A 279 -8.38 7.34 -17.72
CA GLU A 279 -9.80 7.41 -17.36
C GLU A 279 -10.39 6.03 -17.03
N LEU A 280 -9.98 5.00 -17.78
CA LEU A 280 -10.37 3.62 -17.50
C LEU A 280 -9.74 3.12 -16.18
N ALA A 281 -8.47 3.43 -15.95
CA ALA A 281 -7.75 3.07 -14.72
C ALA A 281 -8.40 3.71 -13.49
N LEU A 282 -8.70 5.01 -13.54
CA LEU A 282 -9.32 5.76 -12.45
C LEU A 282 -10.70 5.20 -12.08
N ARG A 283 -11.55 4.95 -13.09
CA ARG A 283 -12.87 4.36 -12.88
C ARG A 283 -12.79 2.96 -12.28
N ASP A 284 -11.88 2.14 -12.79
CA ASP A 284 -11.71 0.77 -12.32
C ASP A 284 -11.09 0.71 -10.92
N PHE A 285 -10.16 1.61 -10.61
CA PHE A 285 -9.63 1.79 -9.25
C PHE A 285 -10.74 2.10 -8.24
N PHE A 286 -11.62 3.08 -8.52
CA PHE A 286 -12.72 3.40 -7.59
C PHE A 286 -13.69 2.23 -7.40
N LYS A 287 -13.92 1.44 -8.44
CA LYS A 287 -14.71 0.22 -8.34
C LYS A 287 -14.04 -0.81 -7.41
N VAL A 288 -12.76 -1.11 -7.63
CA VAL A 288 -12.01 -2.07 -6.79
C VAL A 288 -11.88 -1.55 -5.35
N TYR A 289 -11.76 -0.24 -5.16
CA TYR A 289 -11.78 0.40 -3.84
C TYR A 289 -13.12 0.18 -3.12
N ASP A 290 -14.25 0.41 -3.79
CA ASP A 290 -15.58 0.15 -3.22
C ASP A 290 -15.79 -1.34 -2.89
N GLU A 291 -15.27 -2.25 -3.72
CA GLU A 291 -15.25 -3.69 -3.45
C GLU A 291 -14.40 -4.04 -2.22
N CYS A 292 -13.23 -3.41 -2.05
CA CYS A 292 -12.40 -3.58 -0.86
C CYS A 292 -13.13 -3.15 0.41
N LEU A 293 -13.75 -1.97 0.39
CA LEU A 293 -14.54 -1.46 1.53
C LEU A 293 -15.69 -2.41 1.90
N ALA A 294 -16.36 -2.95 0.90
CA ALA A 294 -17.48 -3.87 1.08
C ALA A 294 -17.02 -5.23 1.61
N ALA A 295 -15.86 -5.74 1.18
CA ALA A 295 -15.29 -6.99 1.69
C ALA A 295 -14.71 -6.86 3.12
N SER A 296 -14.45 -5.65 3.61
CA SER A 296 -13.94 -5.40 4.98
C SER A 296 -14.96 -5.62 6.10
N GLU A 297 -16.24 -5.83 5.76
CA GLU A 297 -17.35 -6.08 6.70
C GLU A 297 -17.57 -7.59 6.98
N GLY A 298 -16.52 -8.40 6.81
CA GLY A 298 -16.53 -9.85 7.03
C GLY A 298 -16.73 -10.26 8.50
N PRO A 299 -17.07 -11.54 8.76
CA PRO A 299 -17.42 -12.07 10.08
C PRO A 299 -16.27 -12.01 11.09
N ARG A 300 -16.61 -11.94 12.39
CA ARG A 300 -15.65 -11.83 13.50
C ARG A 300 -15.97 -12.83 14.62
N HIS A 301 -14.92 -13.31 15.30
CA HIS A 301 -15.02 -13.93 16.63
C HIS A 301 -15.14 -12.86 17.73
N VAL A 302 -16.24 -12.88 18.47
CA VAL A 302 -16.42 -12.04 19.67
C VAL A 302 -15.53 -12.62 20.78
N LYS A 303 -14.48 -11.88 21.17
CA LYS A 303 -13.48 -12.33 22.15
C LYS A 303 -13.88 -11.98 23.59
N GLU A 304 -14.57 -10.86 23.78
CA GLU A 304 -14.89 -10.30 25.09
C GLU A 304 -16.39 -9.97 25.21
N PHE A 305 -16.92 -10.12 26.42
CA PHE A 305 -18.27 -9.69 26.75
C PHE A 305 -18.22 -8.24 27.23
N LYS A 306 -18.44 -7.29 26.31
CA LYS A 306 -18.58 -5.86 26.62
C LYS A 306 -20.07 -5.47 26.65
N ASP A 307 -20.40 -4.35 27.31
CA ASP A 307 -21.74 -3.76 27.24
C ASP A 307 -22.16 -3.47 25.79
N PHE A 308 -23.48 -3.36 25.54
CA PHE A 308 -24.05 -3.30 24.19
C PHE A 308 -23.36 -2.29 23.26
N TYR A 309 -23.27 -1.02 23.66
CA TYR A 309 -22.67 0.04 22.83
C TYR A 309 -21.15 -0.11 22.68
N ALA A 310 -20.46 -0.57 23.73
CA ALA A 310 -19.03 -0.85 23.67
C ALA A 310 -18.72 -1.99 22.68
N SER A 311 -19.54 -3.05 22.67
CA SER A 311 -19.44 -4.14 21.70
C SER A 311 -19.64 -3.68 20.26
N ILE A 312 -20.62 -2.80 20.01
CA ILE A 312 -20.87 -2.24 18.67
C ILE A 312 -19.70 -1.37 18.23
N ALA A 313 -19.23 -0.48 19.11
CA ALA A 313 -18.16 0.46 18.78
C ALA A 313 -16.84 -0.28 18.54
N ASP A 314 -16.49 -1.28 19.36
CA ASP A 314 -15.33 -2.15 19.16
C ASP A 314 -15.40 -2.88 17.81
N HIS A 315 -16.57 -3.43 17.47
CA HIS A 315 -16.76 -4.11 16.20
C HIS A 315 -16.62 -3.17 15.00
N TYR A 316 -17.23 -1.98 15.07
CA TYR A 316 -17.14 -1.01 14.00
C TYR A 316 -15.74 -0.42 13.85
N THR A 317 -15.01 -0.24 14.96
CA THR A 317 -13.61 0.23 14.96
C THR A 317 -12.73 -0.71 14.17
N GLU A 318 -12.82 -2.02 14.37
CA GLU A 318 -12.03 -2.98 13.58
C GLU A 318 -12.42 -3.02 12.09
N VAL A 319 -13.71 -2.82 11.79
CA VAL A 319 -14.16 -2.68 10.39
C VAL A 319 -13.55 -1.42 9.77
N LEU A 320 -13.51 -0.30 10.52
CA LEU A 320 -12.87 0.94 10.08
C LEU A 320 -11.37 0.75 9.88
N GLU A 321 -10.67 0.06 10.78
CA GLU A 321 -9.25 -0.25 10.62
C GLU A 321 -8.95 -0.97 9.30
N ARG A 322 -9.80 -1.90 8.88
CA ARG A 322 -9.66 -2.55 7.56
C ARG A 322 -10.02 -1.61 6.41
N LYS A 323 -11.07 -0.80 6.56
CA LYS A 323 -11.51 0.14 5.51
C LYS A 323 -10.46 1.20 5.19
N VAL A 324 -9.84 1.80 6.21
CA VAL A 324 -8.80 2.84 5.99
C VAL A 324 -7.53 2.28 5.34
N MET A 325 -7.30 0.96 5.44
CA MET A 325 -6.16 0.31 4.79
C MET A 325 -6.38 0.03 3.30
N CYS A 326 -7.62 0.07 2.80
CA CYS A 326 -7.92 -0.26 1.40
C CYS A 326 -7.13 0.58 0.40
N GLU A 327 -6.95 1.88 0.62
CA GLU A 327 -6.15 2.73 -0.28
C GLU A 327 -4.68 2.27 -0.32
N SER A 328 -4.07 2.04 0.85
CA SER A 328 -2.68 1.59 0.95
C SER A 328 -2.48 0.19 0.37
N ASP A 329 -3.44 -0.72 0.56
CA ASP A 329 -3.37 -2.10 0.06
C ASP A 329 -3.59 -2.19 -1.46
N LEU A 330 -4.28 -1.20 -2.05
CA LEU A 330 -4.54 -1.10 -3.49
C LEU A 330 -3.54 -0.19 -4.22
N THR A 331 -2.68 0.53 -3.51
CA THR A 331 -1.66 1.37 -4.15
C THR A 331 -0.63 0.48 -4.86
N PRO A 332 -0.40 0.64 -6.17
CA PRO A 332 0.52 -0.20 -6.91
C PRO A 332 1.97 0.06 -6.52
N ILE A 333 2.80 -0.98 -6.68
CA ILE A 333 4.25 -0.90 -6.53
C ILE A 333 4.87 -0.95 -7.92
N VAL A 334 5.47 0.14 -8.35
CA VAL A 334 6.09 0.30 -9.68
C VAL A 334 7.59 0.38 -9.51
N GLY A 335 8.34 -0.52 -10.16
CA GLY A 335 9.80 -0.52 -10.08
C GLY A 335 10.37 -0.76 -8.67
N GLY A 336 9.58 -1.34 -7.76
CA GLY A 336 9.96 -1.55 -6.35
C GLY A 336 9.59 -0.42 -5.40
N PHE A 337 8.88 0.60 -5.88
CA PHE A 337 8.45 1.73 -5.07
C PHE A 337 6.93 1.88 -5.05
N VAL A 338 6.38 2.28 -3.91
CA VAL A 338 4.96 2.61 -3.78
C VAL A 338 4.71 3.95 -4.47
N VAL A 339 3.66 4.02 -5.30
CA VAL A 339 3.25 5.26 -5.94
C VAL A 339 2.62 6.19 -4.89
N ASP A 340 3.27 7.31 -4.59
CA ASP A 340 2.74 8.28 -3.64
C ASP A 340 1.47 8.95 -4.16
N LYS A 341 0.54 9.24 -3.24
CA LYS A 341 -0.75 9.92 -3.52
C LYS A 341 -1.43 9.38 -4.80
N PHE A 342 -1.64 8.07 -4.89
CA PHE A 342 -1.98 7.38 -6.14
C PHE A 342 -3.16 8.00 -6.92
N VAL A 343 -4.24 8.34 -6.23
CA VAL A 343 -5.41 8.98 -6.86
C VAL A 343 -5.08 10.37 -7.39
N ALA A 344 -4.35 11.19 -6.63
CA ALA A 344 -3.88 12.49 -7.08
C ALA A 344 -2.99 12.34 -8.32
N THR A 345 -2.05 11.40 -8.30
CA THR A 345 -1.17 11.09 -9.43
C THR A 345 -1.95 10.79 -10.72
N MET A 346 -3.05 10.02 -10.67
CA MET A 346 -3.91 9.79 -11.83
C MET A 346 -4.53 11.10 -12.37
N TYR A 347 -4.98 12.00 -11.48
CA TYR A 347 -5.50 13.32 -11.87
C TYR A 347 -4.44 14.23 -12.46
N HIS A 348 -3.20 14.18 -11.97
CA HIS A 348 -2.07 14.92 -12.56
C HIS A 348 -1.85 14.51 -14.02
N TYR A 349 -1.75 13.20 -14.29
CA TYR A 349 -1.58 12.70 -15.66
C TYR A 349 -2.75 13.08 -16.56
N LEU A 350 -4.00 12.96 -16.09
CA LEU A 350 -5.18 13.37 -16.85
C LEU A 350 -5.16 14.87 -17.16
N GLN A 351 -4.92 15.70 -16.16
CA GLN A 351 -4.88 17.15 -16.26
C GLN A 351 -3.91 17.60 -17.36
N PHE A 352 -2.68 17.09 -17.35
CA PHE A 352 -1.67 17.48 -18.33
C PHE A 352 -1.97 16.90 -19.72
N ALA A 353 -2.42 15.65 -19.80
CA ALA A 353 -2.72 15.02 -21.08
C ALA A 353 -3.91 15.72 -21.78
N TYR A 354 -4.96 16.10 -21.04
CA TYR A 354 -6.05 16.91 -21.57
C TYR A 354 -5.59 18.30 -22.01
N TYR A 355 -4.70 18.94 -21.24
CA TYR A 355 -4.09 20.21 -21.63
C TYR A 355 -3.36 20.12 -22.97
N LYS A 356 -2.51 19.09 -23.15
CA LYS A 356 -1.77 18.86 -24.41
C LYS A 356 -2.69 18.56 -25.60
N LEU A 357 -3.89 18.06 -25.34
CA LEU A 357 -4.94 17.85 -26.35
C LEU A 357 -5.86 19.08 -26.54
N ASN A 358 -5.57 20.20 -25.87
CA ASN A 358 -6.38 21.42 -25.87
C ASN A 358 -7.82 21.20 -25.37
N ASP A 359 -8.03 20.20 -24.51
CA ASP A 359 -9.32 19.89 -23.89
C ASP A 359 -9.37 20.45 -22.46
N LEU A 360 -9.45 21.77 -22.37
CA LEU A 360 -9.38 22.48 -21.10
C LEU A 360 -10.60 22.22 -20.20
N LYS A 361 -11.76 21.91 -20.81
CA LYS A 361 -12.98 21.55 -20.09
C LYS A 361 -12.82 20.29 -19.25
N ASN A 362 -11.96 19.37 -19.67
CA ASN A 362 -11.61 18.19 -18.88
C ASN A 362 -10.32 18.37 -18.06
N ALA A 363 -9.37 19.20 -18.53
CA ALA A 363 -8.12 19.45 -17.83
C ALA A 363 -8.32 20.19 -16.49
N VAL A 364 -9.17 21.22 -16.46
CA VAL A 364 -9.36 22.06 -15.26
C VAL A 364 -10.01 21.28 -14.11
N PRO A 365 -11.09 20.51 -14.31
CA PRO A 365 -11.65 19.66 -13.25
C PRO A 365 -10.65 18.61 -12.72
N CYS A 366 -9.72 18.12 -13.54
CA CYS A 366 -8.65 17.22 -13.07
C CYS A 366 -7.65 17.97 -12.18
N ALA A 367 -7.26 19.19 -12.56
CA ALA A 367 -6.36 20.02 -11.75
C ALA A 367 -6.96 20.32 -10.36
N THR A 368 -8.23 20.67 -10.30
CA THR A 368 -8.93 20.96 -9.03
C THR A 368 -9.18 19.69 -8.22
N SER A 369 -9.40 18.55 -8.88
CA SER A 369 -9.44 17.23 -8.22
C SER A 369 -8.10 16.84 -7.61
N TYR A 370 -6.98 17.17 -8.25
CA TYR A 370 -5.65 16.97 -7.66
C TYR A 370 -5.48 17.80 -6.39
N VAL A 371 -5.77 19.10 -6.46
CA VAL A 371 -5.62 20.03 -5.32
C VAL A 371 -6.48 19.61 -4.12
N LEU A 372 -7.61 18.93 -4.34
CA LEU A 372 -8.42 18.34 -3.28
C LEU A 372 -7.63 17.31 -2.44
N PHE A 373 -6.78 16.51 -3.08
CA PHE A 373 -5.96 15.49 -2.40
C PHE A 373 -4.62 16.03 -1.90
N ASP A 374 -4.07 17.04 -2.58
CA ASP A 374 -2.78 17.63 -2.22
C ASP A 374 -2.81 19.16 -2.30
N PRO A 375 -3.42 19.83 -1.30
CA PRO A 375 -3.61 21.28 -1.33
C PRO A 375 -2.29 22.07 -1.20
N ASN A 376 -1.23 21.42 -0.75
CA ASN A 376 0.08 22.04 -0.52
C ASN A 376 1.00 22.01 -1.75
N ASP A 377 0.57 21.39 -2.85
CA ASP A 377 1.36 21.35 -4.09
C ASP A 377 1.32 22.70 -4.82
N GLU A 378 2.42 23.46 -4.74
CA GLU A 378 2.52 24.77 -5.37
C GLU A 378 2.43 24.70 -6.91
N VAL A 379 2.93 23.64 -7.55
CA VAL A 379 2.93 23.50 -9.01
C VAL A 379 1.49 23.37 -9.51
N MET A 380 0.70 22.48 -8.90
CA MET A 380 -0.69 22.33 -9.30
C MET A 380 -1.53 23.56 -8.94
N ASN A 381 -1.27 24.20 -7.80
CA ASN A 381 -1.93 25.45 -7.44
C ASN A 381 -1.66 26.56 -8.48
N ASN A 382 -0.43 26.68 -8.96
CA ASN A 382 -0.06 27.60 -10.03
C ASN A 382 -0.76 27.25 -11.35
N ASN A 383 -0.89 25.96 -11.69
CA ASN A 383 -1.64 25.51 -12.87
C ASN A 383 -3.13 25.90 -12.79
N VAL A 384 -3.76 25.73 -11.62
CA VAL A 384 -5.15 26.19 -11.40
C VAL A 384 -5.26 27.70 -11.52
N ALA A 385 -4.31 28.47 -10.96
CA ALA A 385 -4.27 29.92 -11.09
C ALA A 385 -4.11 30.38 -12.55
N TYR A 386 -3.27 29.69 -13.32
CA TYR A 386 -3.08 29.92 -14.75
C TYR A 386 -4.38 29.72 -15.55
N TYR A 387 -5.11 28.63 -15.28
CA TYR A 387 -6.43 28.42 -15.86
C TYR A 387 -7.45 29.49 -15.48
N LYS A 388 -7.46 29.92 -14.22
CA LYS A 388 -8.33 31.01 -13.76
C LYS A 388 -8.03 32.32 -14.46
N TYR A 389 -6.74 32.66 -14.63
CA TYR A 389 -6.31 33.89 -15.28
C TYR A 389 -6.75 33.95 -16.76
N HIS A 390 -6.64 32.83 -17.48
CA HIS A 390 -7.01 32.74 -18.90
C HIS A 390 -8.44 32.26 -19.15
N ARG A 391 -9.27 32.20 -18.11
CA ARG A 391 -10.63 31.65 -18.15
C ARG A 391 -11.48 32.17 -19.31
N ASN A 392 -11.50 33.49 -19.50
CA ASN A 392 -12.29 34.14 -20.57
C ASN A 392 -11.79 33.77 -21.97
N LYS A 393 -10.47 33.64 -22.13
CA LYS A 393 -9.83 33.26 -23.40
C LYS A 393 -10.22 31.84 -23.81
N TRP A 394 -10.45 30.96 -22.85
CA TRP A 394 -10.71 29.54 -23.06
C TRP A 394 -12.16 29.13 -22.87
N GLY A 395 -13.08 30.07 -22.66
CA GLY A 395 -14.50 29.77 -22.48
C GLY A 395 -14.79 28.91 -21.25
N LEU A 396 -13.95 29.03 -20.22
CA LEU A 396 -14.09 28.29 -18.97
C LEU A 396 -15.12 29.00 -18.05
N THR A 397 -15.94 28.23 -17.34
CA THR A 397 -16.96 28.70 -16.38
C THR A 397 -16.52 28.39 -14.94
N GLU A 398 -17.24 28.90 -13.93
CA GLU A 398 -16.92 28.56 -12.52
C GLU A 398 -17.09 27.06 -12.26
N GLU A 399 -18.05 26.43 -12.95
CA GLU A 399 -18.34 25.00 -12.83
C GLU A 399 -17.14 24.13 -13.25
N ASP A 400 -16.34 24.58 -14.23
CA ASP A 400 -15.14 23.87 -14.66
C ASP A 400 -14.05 23.83 -13.57
N PHE A 401 -14.11 24.74 -12.59
CA PHE A 401 -13.18 24.80 -11.45
C PHE A 401 -13.66 24.00 -10.23
N LEU A 402 -14.70 23.19 -10.37
CA LEU A 402 -15.11 22.24 -9.35
C LEU A 402 -14.35 20.92 -9.54
N PRO A 403 -13.89 20.28 -8.44
CA PRO A 403 -13.38 18.92 -8.50
C PRO A 403 -14.43 17.96 -9.06
N ARG A 404 -14.00 16.88 -9.72
CA ARG A 404 -14.91 15.86 -10.25
C ARG A 404 -15.69 15.19 -9.13
N ALA A 405 -16.94 14.81 -9.40
CA ALA A 405 -17.86 14.29 -8.40
C ALA A 405 -17.33 12.99 -7.74
N GLU A 406 -16.69 12.12 -8.52
CA GLU A 406 -16.07 10.89 -8.02
C GLU A 406 -14.87 11.17 -7.10
N ALA A 407 -14.08 12.23 -7.37
CA ALA A 407 -12.99 12.67 -6.50
C ALA A 407 -13.54 13.16 -5.15
N VAL A 408 -14.58 14.01 -5.18
CA VAL A 408 -15.22 14.55 -3.98
C VAL A 408 -15.82 13.43 -3.13
N ARG A 409 -16.54 12.48 -3.75
CA ARG A 409 -17.09 11.31 -3.06
C ARG A 409 -15.98 10.53 -2.36
N TYR A 410 -14.92 10.20 -3.08
CA TYR A 410 -13.79 9.44 -2.56
C TYR A 410 -13.11 10.16 -1.39
N TYR A 411 -12.74 11.44 -1.57
CA TYR A 411 -12.12 12.27 -0.55
C TYR A 411 -12.96 12.37 0.72
N ASN A 412 -14.26 12.64 0.59
CA ASN A 412 -15.15 12.76 1.75
C ASN A 412 -15.27 11.42 2.48
N GLN A 413 -15.37 10.31 1.76
CA GLN A 413 -15.49 8.98 2.36
C GLN A 413 -14.22 8.56 3.10
N THR A 414 -13.04 8.72 2.49
CA THR A 414 -11.75 8.39 3.13
C THR A 414 -11.50 9.27 4.36
N THR A 415 -11.74 10.58 4.24
CA THR A 415 -11.56 11.54 5.33
C THR A 415 -12.48 11.22 6.52
N LEU A 416 -13.77 10.99 6.27
CA LEU A 416 -14.73 10.68 7.34
C LEU A 416 -14.46 9.31 7.99
N GLN A 417 -14.01 8.32 7.22
CA GLN A 417 -13.60 7.02 7.77
C GLN A 417 -12.39 7.16 8.70
N LEU A 418 -11.38 7.92 8.29
CA LEU A 418 -10.18 8.16 9.09
C LEU A 418 -10.51 8.94 10.38
N GLN A 419 -11.28 10.02 10.28
CA GLN A 419 -11.72 10.80 11.43
C GLN A 419 -12.49 9.95 12.46
N MET A 420 -13.37 9.06 11.98
CA MET A 420 -14.13 8.16 12.84
C MET A 420 -13.21 7.13 13.53
N LEU A 421 -12.21 6.62 12.81
CA LEU A 421 -11.24 5.69 13.38
C LEU A 421 -10.35 6.36 14.43
N GLU A 422 -9.89 7.58 14.16
CA GLU A 422 -9.10 8.38 15.11
C GLU A 422 -9.90 8.67 16.38
N PHE A 423 -11.17 9.04 16.24
CA PHE A 423 -12.07 9.20 17.37
C PHE A 423 -12.14 7.93 18.23
N ALA A 424 -12.33 6.76 17.60
CA ALA A 424 -12.38 5.50 18.32
C ALA A 424 -11.06 5.19 19.05
N LYS A 425 -9.92 5.36 18.36
CA LYS A 425 -8.59 5.10 18.94
C LYS A 425 -8.25 6.04 20.11
N GLN A 426 -8.70 7.29 20.06
CA GLN A 426 -8.42 8.27 21.10
C GLN A 426 -9.36 8.17 22.30
N ARG A 427 -10.58 7.65 22.14
CA ARG A 427 -11.64 7.76 23.14
C ARG A 427 -12.20 6.43 23.65
N LEU A 428 -12.00 5.33 22.93
CA LEU A 428 -12.63 4.04 23.22
C LEU A 428 -11.63 2.92 23.54
N VAL A 429 -10.36 3.07 23.14
CA VAL A 429 -9.29 2.11 23.42
C VAL A 429 -8.77 2.37 24.84
N SER A 430 -8.63 1.31 25.65
CA SER A 430 -8.05 1.41 26.99
C SER A 430 -6.56 1.74 26.92
N ASP A 431 -6.01 2.38 27.97
CA ASP A 431 -4.60 2.81 28.01
C ASP A 431 -3.59 1.68 27.73
N ASP A 432 -3.96 0.42 27.99
CA ASP A 432 -3.15 -0.78 27.77
C ASP A 432 -3.04 -1.21 26.27
N GLU A 433 -3.97 -0.80 25.40
CA GLU A 433 -4.03 -1.20 23.98
C GLU A 433 -3.46 -0.15 23.00
N ILE A 434 -3.16 1.06 23.48
CA ILE A 434 -2.66 2.19 22.67
C ILE A 434 -1.29 1.85 22.04
N VAL A 435 -0.46 1.05 22.73
CA VAL A 435 0.91 0.73 22.30
C VAL A 435 0.95 -0.14 21.03
N HIS A 436 -0.07 -0.98 20.77
CA HIS A 436 -0.04 -1.93 19.66
C HIS A 436 -0.61 -1.35 18.35
N SER A 437 -1.64 -0.50 18.44
CA SER A 437 -2.35 0.04 17.29
C SER A 437 -1.60 1.19 16.57
N VAL A 438 -0.86 2.02 17.31
CA VAL A 438 -0.01 3.09 16.76
C VAL A 438 1.21 2.52 16.01
N PHE A 439 1.74 1.40 16.52
CA PHE A 439 2.90 0.73 15.92
C PHE A 439 2.55 0.12 14.56
N LEU A 440 1.35 -0.44 14.37
CA LEU A 440 0.92 -1.03 13.10
C LEU A 440 0.65 0.00 12.00
N TYR A 441 0.14 1.18 12.34
CA TYR A 441 -0.07 2.28 11.38
C TYR A 441 1.26 2.86 10.86
N HIS A 442 2.27 2.99 11.73
CA HIS A 442 3.60 3.48 11.34
C HIS A 442 4.51 2.39 10.75
N SER A 443 4.36 1.12 11.13
CA SER A 443 5.26 0.03 10.70
C SER A 443 5.02 -0.51 9.30
N ARG A 444 3.97 -0.06 8.57
CA ARG A 444 3.70 -0.48 7.18
C ARG A 444 4.16 0.50 6.10
N LYS A 445 4.60 1.72 6.46
CA LYS A 445 5.38 2.61 5.57
C LYS A 445 6.86 2.17 5.44
N ARG A 446 7.11 0.86 5.38
CA ARG A 446 8.46 0.27 5.27
C ARG A 446 8.87 -0.07 3.82
N VAL A 447 8.08 0.36 2.85
CA VAL A 447 8.45 0.34 1.43
C VAL A 447 8.89 1.75 1.05
N PRO A 448 10.02 1.93 0.33
CA PRO A 448 10.43 3.23 -0.18
C PRO A 448 9.29 3.90 -0.95
N ILE A 449 8.92 5.12 -0.55
CA ILE A 449 7.94 5.94 -1.26
C ILE A 449 8.68 6.57 -2.43
N MET A 450 8.19 6.34 -3.66
CA MET A 450 8.70 7.09 -4.81
C MET A 450 7.91 8.38 -4.92
N HIS A 451 8.57 9.47 -4.53
CA HIS A 451 8.24 10.77 -5.08
C HIS A 451 8.69 10.72 -6.54
N TRP A 452 7.74 10.73 -7.48
CA TRP A 452 7.97 10.54 -8.91
C TRP A 452 8.83 11.64 -9.59
N GLY A 453 9.56 12.45 -8.83
CA GLY A 453 10.53 13.43 -9.30
C GLY A 453 11.84 12.87 -9.87
N SER A 454 12.01 11.54 -9.97
CA SER A 454 13.28 10.94 -10.42
C SER A 454 13.22 10.00 -11.64
N TRP A 455 12.04 9.73 -12.21
CA TRP A 455 11.94 9.01 -13.51
C TRP A 455 11.09 9.76 -14.55
N ALA A 456 10.36 10.78 -14.13
CA ALA A 456 9.86 11.83 -15.00
C ALA A 456 10.56 13.13 -14.58
N VAL A 457 11.05 13.88 -15.56
CA VAL A 457 11.39 15.29 -15.37
C VAL A 457 10.11 15.99 -14.89
N ILE A 458 9.93 16.15 -13.58
CA ILE A 458 8.82 16.92 -12.98
C ILE A 458 9.01 18.44 -13.20
N GLU A 459 10.08 18.86 -13.88
CA GLU A 459 10.21 20.26 -14.32
C GLU A 459 9.24 20.66 -15.46
N GLU A 460 8.55 19.72 -16.12
CA GLU A 460 7.64 20.05 -17.24
C GLU A 460 6.14 20.13 -16.91
N GLY A 461 5.73 19.96 -15.65
CA GLY A 461 4.31 20.07 -15.25
C GLY A 461 3.75 21.50 -15.25
N VAL A 462 4.58 22.51 -15.52
CA VAL A 462 4.20 23.92 -15.56
C VAL A 462 3.46 24.21 -16.86
N ILE A 463 2.25 24.75 -16.75
CA ILE A 463 1.48 25.16 -17.91
C ILE A 463 1.82 26.62 -18.27
N GLY A 464 2.47 26.78 -19.43
CA GLY A 464 2.82 28.07 -20.02
C GLY A 464 4.27 28.50 -19.73
N GLU A 465 4.90 29.18 -20.69
CA GLU A 465 6.16 29.89 -20.44
C GLU A 465 5.88 31.05 -19.48
N VAL A 466 6.40 30.96 -18.25
CA VAL A 466 6.47 32.12 -17.36
C VAL A 466 7.49 33.08 -17.96
N VAL A 467 7.01 34.15 -18.59
CA VAL A 467 7.82 35.33 -18.89
C VAL A 467 8.30 35.90 -17.56
N GLN A 468 9.55 35.65 -17.21
CA GLN A 468 10.18 36.27 -16.05
C GLN A 468 10.29 37.79 -16.28
N PRO A 469 9.85 38.65 -15.34
CA PRO A 469 10.28 40.04 -15.35
C PRO A 469 11.76 40.08 -14.96
N GLY A 470 12.57 40.73 -15.81
CA GLY A 470 14.02 40.65 -15.79
C GLY A 470 14.67 40.93 -14.42
N VAL A 471 15.60 40.06 -14.04
CA VAL A 471 16.51 40.29 -12.91
C VAL A 471 17.90 40.55 -13.48
N GLY A 472 18.21 41.83 -13.70
CA GLY A 472 19.59 42.29 -13.65
C GLY A 472 19.99 42.41 -12.18
N GLY A 473 20.99 41.64 -11.75
CA GLY A 473 21.52 41.76 -10.38
C GLY A 473 22.10 40.49 -9.75
N SER A 474 22.66 39.58 -10.54
CA SER A 474 23.45 38.45 -10.01
C SER A 474 24.82 38.94 -9.56
N ASN A 475 24.96 39.28 -8.27
CA ASN A 475 26.21 39.14 -7.50
C ASN A 475 26.08 39.47 -5.98
N LEU A 476 24.95 40.02 -5.50
CA LEU A 476 24.76 40.26 -4.05
C LEU A 476 23.95 39.16 -3.31
N LEU A 477 23.11 38.40 -4.01
CA LEU A 477 22.24 37.37 -3.40
C LEU A 477 22.97 36.09 -2.98
N MET A 478 24.08 35.74 -3.62
CA MET A 478 24.92 34.60 -3.25
C MET A 478 25.52 34.75 -1.84
N PHE A 479 25.87 35.97 -1.42
CA PHE A 479 26.47 36.19 -0.09
C PHE A 479 25.45 36.20 1.04
N SER A 480 24.19 36.57 0.78
CA SER A 480 23.17 36.69 1.83
C SER A 480 22.56 35.35 2.28
N ILE A 481 22.69 34.30 1.46
CA ILE A 481 22.12 32.97 1.75
C ILE A 481 23.23 31.96 2.11
N ILE A 482 24.39 32.02 1.44
CA ILE A 482 25.45 31.03 1.64
C ILE A 482 26.16 31.23 2.98
N LEU A 483 26.39 32.48 3.41
CA LEU A 483 27.07 32.76 4.67
C LEU A 483 26.32 32.22 5.91
N PRO A 484 24.99 32.44 6.08
CA PRO A 484 24.26 31.85 7.20
C PRO A 484 24.19 30.32 7.12
N VAL A 485 24.08 29.73 5.93
CA VAL A 485 24.09 28.26 5.77
C VAL A 485 25.44 27.66 6.18
N ILE A 486 26.56 28.29 5.81
CA ILE A 486 27.90 27.86 6.24
C ILE A 486 28.06 27.99 7.76
N ILE A 487 27.58 29.08 8.36
CA ILE A 487 27.62 29.28 9.81
C ILE A 487 26.79 28.21 10.53
N ILE A 488 25.59 27.89 10.03
CA ILE A 488 24.73 26.83 10.58
C ILE A 488 25.41 25.45 10.45
N MET A 489 26.02 25.15 9.31
CA MET A 489 26.77 23.90 9.09
C MET A 489 27.95 23.79 10.06
N ILE A 490 28.71 24.87 10.28
CA ILE A 490 29.81 24.91 11.24
C ILE A 490 29.26 24.67 12.66
N LEU A 491 28.21 25.39 13.08
CA LEU A 491 27.59 25.21 14.40
C LEU A 491 27.09 23.78 14.62
N LEU A 492 26.45 23.16 13.61
CA LEU A 492 26.00 21.77 13.68
C LEU A 492 27.17 20.80 13.83
N THR A 493 28.27 21.01 13.12
CA THR A 493 29.47 20.16 13.28
C THR A 493 30.07 20.28 14.68
N TRP A 494 30.11 21.48 15.28
CA TRP A 494 30.56 21.67 16.65
C TRP A 494 29.64 20.99 17.67
N VAL A 495 28.31 21.06 17.47
CA VAL A 495 27.32 20.36 18.31
C VAL A 495 27.53 18.84 18.25
N ILE A 496 27.72 18.29 17.04
CA ILE A 496 27.97 16.85 16.86
C ILE A 496 29.27 16.43 17.57
N VAL A 497 30.35 17.19 17.42
CA VAL A 497 31.63 16.91 18.08
C VAL A 497 31.48 16.95 19.61
N ILE A 498 30.78 17.94 20.15
CA ILE A 498 30.51 18.04 21.58
C ILE A 498 29.67 16.84 22.06
N CYS A 499 28.61 16.48 21.34
CA CYS A 499 27.79 15.30 21.66
C CYS A 499 28.62 14.00 21.66
N ILE A 500 29.51 13.82 20.69
CA ILE A 500 30.39 12.65 20.62
C ILE A 500 31.35 12.61 21.81
N ILE A 501 31.97 13.74 22.17
CA ILE A 501 32.85 13.84 23.35
C ILE A 501 32.06 13.51 24.62
N MET A 502 30.82 14.00 24.74
CA MET A 502 29.96 13.72 25.90
C MET A 502 29.59 12.24 26.01
N ILE A 503 29.28 11.58 24.89
CA ILE A 503 29.02 10.14 24.81
C ILE A 503 30.27 9.36 25.25
N ILE A 504 31.45 9.72 24.76
CA ILE A 504 32.71 9.06 25.12
C ILE A 504 32.98 9.18 26.64
N VAL A 505 32.78 10.37 27.23
CA VAL A 505 32.95 10.58 28.67
C VAL A 505 31.94 9.78 29.49
N PHE A 506 30.69 9.70 29.02
CA PHE A 506 29.62 8.94 29.67
C PHE A 506 29.90 7.43 29.67
N PHE A 507 30.26 6.86 28.51
CA PHE A 507 30.63 5.45 28.40
C PHE A 507 31.93 5.13 29.16
N GLY A 508 32.89 6.06 29.21
CA GLY A 508 34.08 5.95 30.05
C GLY A 508 33.77 5.87 31.55
N ALA A 509 32.80 6.64 32.03
CA ALA A 509 32.36 6.58 33.42
C ALA A 509 31.62 5.28 33.75
N ILE A 510 30.75 4.80 32.84
CA ILE A 510 30.03 3.52 33.01
C ILE A 510 31.00 2.34 33.04
N THR A 511 31.94 2.29 32.11
CA THR A 511 32.94 1.20 32.07
C THR A 511 33.80 1.17 33.34
N ALA A 512 34.20 2.32 33.89
CA ALA A 512 34.91 2.38 35.16
C ALA A 512 34.08 1.83 36.34
N VAL A 513 32.77 2.10 36.39
CA VAL A 513 31.86 1.56 37.41
C VAL A 513 31.71 0.04 37.27
N PHE A 514 31.59 -0.48 36.05
CA PHE A 514 31.51 -1.92 35.80
C PHE A 514 32.79 -2.66 36.19
N VAL A 515 33.96 -2.13 35.86
CA VAL A 515 35.26 -2.70 36.25
C VAL A 515 35.40 -2.73 37.76
N LEU A 516 35.03 -1.64 38.45
CA LEU A 516 35.09 -1.58 39.91
C LEU A 516 34.12 -2.58 40.57
N ALA A 517 32.90 -2.70 40.06
CA ALA A 517 31.92 -3.69 40.52
C ALA A 517 32.43 -5.13 40.33
N HIS A 518 33.10 -5.41 39.20
CA HIS A 518 33.71 -6.71 38.95
C HIS A 518 34.84 -7.04 39.94
N VAL A 519 35.72 -6.07 40.21
CA VAL A 519 36.81 -6.23 41.19
C VAL A 519 36.24 -6.48 42.59
N ILE A 520 35.18 -5.75 42.98
CA ILE A 520 34.49 -5.95 44.26
C ILE A 520 33.86 -7.36 44.35
N MET A 521 33.24 -7.83 43.27
CA MET A 521 32.66 -9.17 43.21
C MET A 521 33.73 -10.26 43.37
N VAL A 522 34.87 -10.12 42.70
CA VAL A 522 36.00 -11.05 42.83
C VAL A 522 36.56 -11.05 44.25
N ILE A 523 36.70 -9.87 44.88
CA ILE A 523 37.14 -9.77 46.28
C ILE A 523 36.14 -10.44 47.24
N MET A 524 34.83 -10.27 47.02
CA MET A 524 33.78 -10.94 47.79
C MET A 524 33.86 -12.48 47.66
N ILE A 525 34.09 -12.98 46.44
CA ILE A 525 34.25 -14.43 46.18
C ILE A 525 35.48 -14.98 46.91
N ILE A 526 36.61 -14.27 46.88
CA ILE A 526 37.84 -14.66 47.59
C ILE A 526 37.60 -14.69 49.11
N ILE A 527 36.89 -13.71 49.67
CA ILE A 527 36.60 -13.64 51.11
C ILE A 527 35.65 -14.77 51.57
N ILE A 528 34.68 -15.16 50.73
CA ILE A 528 33.76 -16.28 51.01
C ILE A 528 34.50 -17.63 51.03
N SER A 529 35.64 -17.72 50.34
CA SER A 529 36.44 -18.95 50.19
C SER A 529 37.34 -19.30 51.39
N VAL A 530 37.53 -18.40 52.36
CA VAL A 530 38.44 -18.60 53.53
C VAL A 530 37.68 -19.13 54.77
N PRO A 531 38.07 -20.23 55.46
CA PRO A 531 37.17 -21.05 56.29
C PRO A 531 36.77 -20.49 57.67
N ILE A 532 37.14 -19.25 58.01
CA ILE A 532 37.02 -18.72 59.38
C ILE A 532 35.72 -17.92 59.55
N ARG A 533 34.73 -18.51 60.25
CA ARG A 533 33.33 -18.04 60.30
C ARG A 533 33.12 -16.71 61.02
N SER A 534 33.94 -16.39 62.02
CA SER A 534 33.74 -15.23 62.93
C SER A 534 34.20 -13.89 62.33
N VAL A 535 35.17 -13.92 61.41
CA VAL A 535 35.77 -12.72 60.78
C VAL A 535 34.98 -12.28 59.53
N ARG A 536 34.28 -13.23 58.87
CA ARG A 536 33.49 -13.00 57.64
C ARG A 536 32.40 -11.94 57.80
N VAL A 537 31.66 -11.94 58.91
CA VAL A 537 30.48 -11.06 59.07
C VAL A 537 30.90 -9.59 59.21
N VAL A 538 31.97 -9.32 59.96
CA VAL A 538 32.46 -7.94 60.19
C VAL A 538 33.12 -7.36 58.93
N ILE A 539 33.89 -8.16 58.20
CA ILE A 539 34.56 -7.73 56.96
C ILE A 539 33.56 -7.52 55.83
N VAL A 540 32.59 -8.43 55.65
CA VAL A 540 31.54 -8.30 54.62
C VAL A 540 30.66 -7.10 54.89
N SER A 541 30.29 -6.83 56.15
CA SER A 541 29.51 -5.64 56.51
C SER A 541 30.26 -4.34 56.23
N ARG A 542 31.56 -4.24 56.58
CA ARG A 542 32.37 -3.05 56.27
C ARG A 542 32.59 -2.86 54.77
N LEU A 543 32.83 -3.93 54.02
CA LEU A 543 32.97 -3.87 52.56
C LEU A 543 31.65 -3.45 51.89
N LEU A 544 30.52 -4.00 52.32
CA LEU A 544 29.20 -3.60 51.82
C LEU A 544 28.96 -2.10 52.05
N HIS A 545 29.34 -1.58 53.22
CA HIS A 545 29.21 -0.17 53.55
C HIS A 545 30.12 0.75 52.70
N ILE A 546 31.32 0.27 52.34
CA ILE A 546 32.24 0.97 51.42
C ILE A 546 31.68 0.96 50.00
N VAL A 547 31.14 -0.16 49.54
CA VAL A 547 30.52 -0.32 48.22
C VAL A 547 29.32 0.61 48.07
N ILE A 548 28.45 0.69 49.10
CA ILE A 548 27.31 1.61 49.11
C ILE A 548 27.77 3.07 49.05
N LYS A 549 28.82 3.45 49.78
CA LYS A 549 29.39 4.81 49.71
C LYS A 549 29.94 5.13 48.32
N ILE A 550 30.65 4.19 47.70
CA ILE A 550 31.22 4.37 46.35
C ILE A 550 30.11 4.50 45.31
N LEU A 551 29.06 3.65 45.39
CA LEU A 551 27.89 3.75 44.54
C LEU A 551 27.21 5.11 44.71
N PHE A 552 26.97 5.55 45.95
CA PHE A 552 26.37 6.87 46.22
C PHE A 552 27.20 8.03 45.65
N LEU A 553 28.53 8.02 45.82
CA LEU A 553 29.43 9.02 45.23
C LEU A 553 29.43 8.99 43.70
N ALA A 554 29.30 7.80 43.09
CA ALA A 554 29.17 7.66 41.65
C ALA A 554 27.83 8.22 41.14
N THR A 555 26.72 7.94 41.83
CA THR A 555 25.41 8.50 41.47
C THR A 555 25.40 10.02 41.55
N VAL A 556 25.98 10.60 42.61
CA VAL A 556 26.09 12.05 42.77
C VAL A 556 26.92 12.67 41.65
N ARG A 557 28.04 12.05 41.26
CA ARG A 557 28.86 12.54 40.12
C ARG A 557 28.12 12.47 38.80
N ILE A 558 27.35 11.41 38.56
CA ILE A 558 26.52 11.27 37.34
C ILE A 558 25.44 12.37 37.31
N ILE A 559 24.78 12.64 38.44
CA ILE A 559 23.78 13.71 38.53
C ILE A 559 24.40 15.09 38.24
N VAL A 560 25.59 15.38 38.80
CA VAL A 560 26.31 16.63 38.51
C VAL A 560 26.67 16.76 37.03
N ILE A 561 27.10 15.68 36.38
CA ILE A 561 27.38 15.67 34.94
C ILE A 561 26.10 15.93 34.13
N ILE A 562 24.98 15.31 34.48
CA ILE A 562 23.68 15.54 33.82
C ILE A 562 23.25 17.00 33.96
N VAL A 563 23.39 17.60 35.15
CA VAL A 563 23.07 19.01 35.37
C VAL A 563 23.94 19.94 34.51
N ILE A 564 25.24 19.66 34.41
CA ILE A 564 26.15 20.42 33.54
C ILE A 564 25.74 20.29 32.06
N ILE A 565 25.36 19.09 31.61
CA ILE A 565 24.87 18.85 30.25
C ILE A 565 23.62 19.68 29.96
N VAL A 566 22.64 19.67 30.88
CA VAL A 566 21.41 20.45 30.73
C VAL A 566 21.71 21.95 30.64
N ILE A 567 22.62 22.46 31.47
CA ILE A 567 23.03 23.88 31.43
C ILE A 567 23.69 24.22 30.09
N ILE A 568 24.57 23.37 29.57
CA ILE A 568 25.22 23.59 28.26
C ILE A 568 24.20 23.60 27.13
N VAL A 569 23.23 22.67 27.14
CA VAL A 569 22.16 22.64 26.13
C VAL A 569 21.31 23.91 26.20
N ILE A 570 20.96 24.38 27.40
CA ILE A 570 20.22 25.63 27.58
C ILE A 570 21.01 26.84 27.04
N ILE A 571 22.33 26.92 27.30
CA ILE A 571 23.18 28.00 26.79
C ILE A 571 23.24 27.98 25.25
N VAL A 572 23.34 26.79 24.63
CA VAL A 572 23.33 26.64 23.17
C VAL A 572 21.98 27.07 22.59
N ILE A 573 20.86 26.67 23.20
CA ILE A 573 19.52 27.08 22.76
C ILE A 573 19.37 28.60 22.86
N ILE A 574 19.75 29.22 23.99
CA ILE A 574 19.69 30.67 24.17
C ILE A 574 20.56 31.39 23.13
N GLY A 575 21.76 30.87 22.84
CA GLY A 575 22.65 31.41 21.80
C GLY A 575 22.05 31.34 20.39
N THR A 576 21.32 30.26 20.07
CA THR A 576 20.64 30.11 18.77
C THR A 576 19.39 30.99 18.64
N VAL A 577 18.70 31.29 19.75
CA VAL A 577 17.49 32.14 19.78
C VAL A 577 17.83 33.62 19.61
N ALA A 578 19.02 34.06 20.01
CA ALA A 578 19.46 35.45 19.87
C ALA A 578 19.62 35.94 18.40
N PHE A 579 19.50 35.05 17.41
CA PHE A 579 19.59 35.34 15.97
C PHE A 579 18.26 35.16 15.21
N MET A 580 17.14 34.90 15.89
CA MET A 580 15.86 34.58 15.24
C MET A 580 14.76 35.60 15.55
N ASP A 581 13.89 35.83 14.56
CA ASP A 581 12.78 36.81 14.59
C ASP A 581 11.77 36.60 15.75
N VAL A 582 11.13 37.71 16.16
CA VAL A 582 10.30 37.87 17.38
C VAL A 582 9.16 36.84 17.52
N GLN A 583 8.68 36.27 16.41
CA GLN A 583 7.56 35.33 16.38
C GLN A 583 7.96 33.89 16.78
N VAL A 584 9.23 33.51 16.57
CA VAL A 584 9.77 32.20 16.98
C VAL A 584 10.11 32.22 18.49
N ILE A 585 10.46 33.39 19.02
CA ILE A 585 10.77 33.57 20.44
C ILE A 585 9.58 33.18 21.33
N THR A 586 8.34 33.44 20.89
CA THR A 586 7.14 33.15 21.68
C THR A 586 6.89 31.65 21.82
N GLU A 587 7.06 30.89 20.73
CA GLU A 587 6.91 29.42 20.71
C GLU A 587 8.02 28.73 21.52
N VAL A 588 9.26 29.22 21.41
CA VAL A 588 10.40 28.66 22.13
C VAL A 588 10.32 28.94 23.64
N VAL A 589 9.86 30.12 24.05
CA VAL A 589 9.62 30.44 25.47
C VAL A 589 8.51 29.55 26.05
N ILE A 590 7.45 29.27 25.30
CA ILE A 590 6.39 28.33 25.72
C ILE A 590 6.96 26.91 25.90
N MET A 591 7.78 26.43 24.96
CA MET A 591 8.47 25.14 25.07
C MET A 591 9.41 25.06 26.27
N ILE A 592 10.17 26.13 26.56
CA ILE A 592 11.07 26.18 27.73
C ILE A 592 10.27 26.18 29.05
N ILE A 593 9.14 26.90 29.11
CA ILE A 593 8.26 26.89 30.29
C ILE A 593 7.67 25.48 30.52
N ILE A 594 7.28 24.78 29.45
CA ILE A 594 6.79 23.40 29.52
C ILE A 594 7.90 22.47 30.04
N ILE A 595 9.11 22.57 29.51
CA ILE A 595 10.26 21.74 29.94
C ILE A 595 10.61 22.01 31.41
N ILE A 596 10.68 23.26 31.84
CA ILE A 596 10.96 23.64 33.24
C ILE A 596 9.83 23.16 34.18
N SER A 597 8.57 23.13 33.71
CA SER A 597 7.44 22.64 34.51
C SER A 597 7.42 21.11 34.69
N VAL A 598 8.10 20.36 33.81
CA VAL A 598 8.12 18.90 33.81
C VAL A 598 9.29 18.34 34.64
N ILE A 599 10.41 19.08 34.73
CA ILE A 599 11.61 18.64 35.47
C ILE A 599 11.35 18.28 36.95
N PRO A 600 10.54 19.03 37.73
CA PRO A 600 10.23 18.66 39.12
C PRO A 600 9.36 17.40 39.25
N ARG A 601 8.62 17.00 38.20
CA ARG A 601 7.74 15.82 38.22
C ARG A 601 8.45 14.51 37.84
N ILE A 602 9.63 14.60 37.24
CA ILE A 602 10.47 13.44 36.90
C ILE A 602 11.51 13.16 38.02
N LEU A 603 11.78 14.15 38.88
CA LEU A 603 12.75 14.05 39.97
C LEU A 603 12.16 13.63 41.33
N ILE A 604 10.83 13.55 41.45
CA ILE A 604 10.11 12.90 42.56
C ILE A 604 9.82 11.47 42.13
#